data_AF-A0A8J3MXV9-F1
#
_entry.id   AF-A0A8J3MXV9-F1
#
_cell.length_a   1.000
_cell.length_b   1.000
_cell.length_c   1.000
_cell.angle_alpha   90.00
_cell.angle_beta   90.00
_cell.angle_gamma   90.00
#
_symmetry.space_group_name_H-M   'P 1'
#
loop_
_entity.id
_entity.type
_entity.pdbx_description
1 polymer ?
#
loop_
_entity_poly.entity_id
_entity_poly.type
_entity_poly.pdbx_seq_one_letter_code
_entity_poly.pdbx_strand_id
1 'polypeptide(L)'
;MLAEQEQFLLHLAHVISQQERKVVSKIRERAGTEEMYLIFIREYDRVRGQIIRARYIRAEATLTLPEWLSILAYFQWRCAYCQNKPFQVMHHLIPRPQGGTSVDNCVPACYRCLKLKAPDDTCIQEYLATLKPRSHSCEHTLLHEETS
;
A
#
# COMPACT_ATOMS: atom_id res chain seq x y z
N MET A 1 -14.99 7.30 17.32
CA MET A 1 -13.60 7.69 17.68
C MET A 1 -12.54 7.10 16.74
N LEU A 2 -12.37 5.77 16.62
CA LEU A 2 -11.36 5.20 15.70
C LEU A 2 -11.69 5.40 14.21
N ALA A 3 -12.95 5.22 13.81
CA ALA A 3 -13.38 5.34 12.41
C ALA A 3 -13.24 6.77 11.83
N GLU A 4 -13.46 7.80 12.65
CA GLU A 4 -13.30 9.21 12.23
C GLU A 4 -11.81 9.58 12.08
N GLN A 5 -10.95 9.06 12.97
CA GLN A 5 -9.50 9.20 12.85
C GLN A 5 -8.96 8.47 11.61
N GLU A 6 -9.52 7.31 11.27
CA GLU A 6 -9.20 6.55 10.08
C GLU A 6 -9.62 7.28 8.80
N GLN A 7 -10.83 7.83 8.74
CA GLN A 7 -11.27 8.65 7.60
C GLN A 7 -10.41 9.91 7.43
N PHE A 8 -10.03 10.56 8.52
CA PHE A 8 -9.11 11.69 8.49
C PHE A 8 -7.73 11.29 7.97
N LEU A 9 -7.21 10.12 8.39
CA LEU A 9 -5.94 9.58 7.91
C LEU A 9 -5.93 9.43 6.38
N LEU A 10 -6.99 8.81 5.85
CA LEU A 10 -7.14 8.55 4.42
C LEU A 10 -7.30 9.83 3.62
N HIS A 11 -8.12 10.76 4.10
CA HIS A 11 -8.31 12.05 3.45
C HIS A 11 -6.99 12.84 3.36
N LEU A 12 -6.25 12.91 4.47
CA LEU A 12 -4.99 13.63 4.55
C LEU A 12 -3.95 13.03 3.60
N ALA A 13 -3.80 11.70 3.62
CA ALA A 13 -2.92 10.99 2.70
C ALA A 13 -3.20 11.33 1.24
N HIS A 14 -4.49 11.29 0.85
CA HIS A 14 -4.91 11.56 -0.51
C HIS A 14 -4.48 12.97 -0.95
N VAL A 15 -4.78 13.99 -0.16
CA VAL A 15 -4.44 15.38 -0.53
C VAL A 15 -2.93 15.61 -0.60
N ILE A 16 -2.15 14.91 0.22
CA ILE A 16 -0.69 15.00 0.20
C ILE A 16 -0.07 14.31 -1.00
N SER A 17 -0.63 13.16 -1.41
CA SER A 17 -0.12 12.38 -2.55
C SER A 17 -0.24 13.10 -3.90
N GLN A 18 -1.16 14.08 -4.00
CA GLN A 18 -1.39 14.88 -5.21
C GLN A 18 -0.38 16.03 -5.39
N GLN A 19 0.53 16.27 -4.44
CA GLN A 19 1.43 17.43 -4.46
C GLN A 19 2.90 16.99 -4.34
N GLU A 20 3.57 16.81 -5.48
CA GLU A 20 4.92 16.21 -5.61
C GLU A 20 6.06 16.94 -4.88
N ARG A 21 5.84 18.19 -4.42
CA ARG A 21 6.87 18.99 -3.73
C ARG A 21 6.44 19.33 -2.30
N LYS A 22 7.32 18.99 -1.34
CA LYS A 22 7.22 19.22 0.12
C LYS A 22 6.18 18.37 0.88
N VAL A 23 5.94 17.13 0.45
CA VAL A 23 5.03 16.15 1.09
C VAL A 23 5.17 16.10 2.62
N VAL A 24 6.40 15.97 3.13
CA VAL A 24 6.68 15.87 4.59
C VAL A 24 6.26 17.13 5.37
N SER A 25 6.53 18.33 4.85
CA SER A 25 6.12 19.59 5.50
C SER A 25 4.59 19.69 5.60
N LYS A 26 3.90 19.32 4.53
CA LYS A 26 2.44 19.35 4.46
C LYS A 26 1.78 18.29 5.34
N ILE A 27 2.41 17.13 5.53
CA ILE A 27 1.97 16.14 6.53
C ILE A 27 1.96 16.80 7.91
N ARG A 28 3.04 17.49 8.30
CA ARG A 28 3.14 18.11 9.62
C ARG A 28 2.07 19.17 9.85
N GLU A 29 1.88 20.07 8.88
CA GLU A 29 0.88 21.14 8.96
C GLU A 29 -0.54 20.60 9.12
N ARG A 30 -0.83 19.44 8.54
CA ARG A 30 -2.20 18.91 8.44
C ARG A 30 -2.52 17.83 9.47
N ALA A 31 -1.53 17.11 10.00
CA ALA A 31 -1.76 15.94 10.85
C ALA A 31 -2.53 16.26 12.13
N GLY A 32 -2.58 17.52 12.55
CA GLY A 32 -3.40 18.00 13.68
C GLY A 32 -2.81 17.67 15.06
N THR A 33 -2.10 16.55 15.20
CA THR A 33 -1.33 16.20 16.41
C THR A 33 0.06 15.64 16.06
N GLU A 34 0.98 15.66 17.02
CA GLU A 34 2.34 15.11 16.85
C GLU A 34 2.31 13.59 16.70
N GLU A 35 1.43 12.89 17.44
CA GLU A 35 1.25 11.44 17.33
C GLU A 35 0.84 11.06 15.91
N MET A 36 -0.09 11.81 15.34
CA MET A 36 -0.59 11.57 13.99
C MET A 36 0.51 11.83 12.95
N TYR A 37 1.26 12.92 13.10
CA TYR A 37 2.40 13.23 12.27
C TYR A 37 3.43 12.09 12.26
N LEU A 38 3.79 11.57 13.44
CA LEU A 38 4.76 10.47 13.58
C LEU A 38 4.28 9.17 12.92
N ILE A 39 2.98 8.87 13.00
CA ILE A 39 2.38 7.73 12.30
C ILE A 39 2.51 7.90 10.78
N PHE A 40 2.13 9.07 10.25
CA PHE A 40 2.21 9.34 8.81
C PHE A 40 3.63 9.25 8.27
N ILE A 41 4.60 9.87 8.95
CA ILE A 41 5.99 9.87 8.48
C ILE A 41 6.56 8.46 8.48
N ARG A 42 6.29 7.67 9.53
CA ARG A 42 6.72 6.28 9.59
C ARG A 42 6.21 5.46 8.40
N GLU A 43 4.92 5.61 8.08
CA GLU A 43 4.31 4.83 7.00
C GLU A 43 4.65 5.40 5.60
N TYR A 44 4.87 6.71 5.49
CA TYR A 44 5.46 7.33 4.30
C TYR A 44 6.86 6.77 3.99
N ASP A 45 7.74 6.75 4.99
CA ASP A 45 9.09 6.21 4.84
C ASP A 45 9.07 4.72 4.53
N ARG A 46 8.14 3.97 5.13
CA ARG A 46 7.92 2.55 4.81
C ARG A 46 7.58 2.38 3.33
N VAL A 47 6.54 3.06 2.82
CA VAL A 47 6.11 2.95 1.41
C VAL A 47 7.25 3.38 0.48
N ARG A 48 7.84 4.56 0.72
CA ARG A 48 8.95 5.09 -0.09
C ARG A 48 10.12 4.10 -0.16
N GLY A 49 10.50 3.52 0.98
CA GLY A 49 11.58 2.54 1.03
C GLY A 49 11.28 1.25 0.26
N GLN A 50 10.02 0.80 0.20
CA GLN A 50 9.64 -0.39 -0.58
C GLN A 50 9.57 -0.08 -2.08
N ILE A 51 9.07 1.11 -2.45
CA ILE A 51 9.04 1.61 -3.83
C ILE A 51 10.45 1.75 -4.41
N ILE A 52 11.39 2.34 -3.66
CA ILE A 52 12.80 2.45 -4.09
C ILE A 52 13.39 1.05 -4.35
N ARG A 53 13.17 0.08 -3.45
CA ARG A 53 13.66 -1.29 -3.60
C ARG A 53 13.06 -1.99 -4.81
N ALA A 54 11.76 -1.82 -5.06
CA ALA A 54 11.09 -2.40 -6.23
C ALA A 54 11.64 -1.81 -7.54
N ARG A 55 11.80 -0.48 -7.62
CA ARG A 55 12.39 0.20 -8.78
C ARG A 55 13.83 -0.24 -9.04
N TYR A 56 14.63 -0.41 -7.99
CA TYR A 56 16.02 -0.87 -8.11
C TYR A 56 16.12 -2.22 -8.82
N ILE A 57 15.20 -3.14 -8.56
CA ILE A 57 15.14 -4.45 -9.23
C ILE A 57 14.23 -4.46 -10.47
N ARG A 58 13.79 -3.29 -10.96
CA ARG A 58 12.85 -3.12 -12.09
C ARG A 58 11.51 -3.86 -11.94
N ALA A 59 11.07 -4.09 -10.70
CA ALA A 59 9.75 -4.63 -10.42
C ALA A 59 8.70 -3.50 -10.36
N GLU A 60 7.42 -3.87 -10.45
CA GLU A 60 6.32 -2.92 -10.31
C GLU A 60 6.41 -2.15 -8.97
N ALA A 61 6.18 -0.85 -9.01
CA ALA A 61 6.30 0.04 -7.85
C ALA A 61 5.20 1.10 -7.88
N THR A 62 3.95 0.65 -7.76
CA THR A 62 2.73 1.47 -7.90
C THR A 62 2.04 1.79 -6.59
N LEU A 63 2.41 1.15 -5.47
CA LEU A 63 1.80 1.41 -4.16
C LEU A 63 2.04 2.85 -3.70
N THR A 64 0.96 3.55 -3.39
CA THR A 64 0.96 4.90 -2.83
C THR A 64 0.74 4.90 -1.32
N LEU A 65 1.09 6.00 -0.63
CA LEU A 65 0.81 6.15 0.80
C LEU A 65 -0.70 6.06 1.13
N PRO A 66 -1.61 6.72 0.40
CA PRO A 66 -3.05 6.58 0.65
C PRO A 66 -3.53 5.14 0.50
N GLU A 67 -3.10 4.42 -0.55
CA GLU A 67 -3.45 3.00 -0.72
C GLU A 67 -2.93 2.17 0.46
N TRP A 68 -1.69 2.38 0.90
CA TRP A 68 -1.16 1.67 2.06
C TRP A 68 -1.95 1.96 3.34
N LEU A 69 -2.31 3.21 3.58
CA LEU A 69 -3.12 3.58 4.74
C LEU A 69 -4.53 2.99 4.64
N SER A 70 -5.12 2.91 3.44
CA SER A 70 -6.40 2.21 3.20
C SER A 70 -6.31 0.72 3.53
N ILE A 71 -5.17 0.08 3.24
CA ILE A 71 -4.92 -1.31 3.62
C ILE A 71 -4.86 -1.44 5.15
N LEU A 72 -4.08 -0.57 5.81
CA LEU A 72 -3.97 -0.58 7.27
C LEU A 72 -5.31 -0.33 7.95
N ALA A 73 -6.09 0.62 7.42
CA ALA A 73 -7.47 0.91 7.79
C ALA A 73 -8.37 -0.33 7.70
N TYR A 74 -8.41 -0.98 6.54
CA TYR A 74 -9.19 -2.21 6.31
C TYR A 74 -8.89 -3.29 7.35
N PHE A 75 -7.61 -3.53 7.65
CA PHE A 75 -7.19 -4.51 8.65
C PHE A 75 -7.13 -3.95 10.08
N GLN A 76 -7.68 -2.77 10.34
CA GLN A 76 -7.70 -2.11 11.65
C GLN A 76 -6.33 -2.05 12.34
N TRP A 77 -5.28 -1.78 11.55
CA TRP A 77 -3.88 -1.72 12.01
C TRP A 77 -3.38 -3.05 12.62
N ARG A 78 -3.99 -4.17 12.24
CA ARG A 78 -3.65 -5.52 12.71
C ARG A 78 -3.06 -6.35 11.57
N CYS A 79 -2.47 -7.48 11.95
CA CYS A 79 -1.95 -8.48 11.03
C CYS A 79 -3.09 -9.06 10.18
N ALA A 80 -2.97 -8.99 8.86
CA ALA A 80 -3.95 -9.51 7.89
C ALA A 80 -4.22 -11.02 8.05
N TYR A 81 -3.25 -11.78 8.57
CA TYR A 81 -3.38 -13.22 8.74
C TYR A 81 -4.10 -13.62 10.04
N CYS A 82 -3.66 -13.08 11.17
CA CYS A 82 -4.16 -13.55 12.46
C CYS A 82 -5.20 -12.62 13.07
N GLN A 83 -5.27 -11.37 12.61
CA GLN A 83 -6.12 -10.29 13.12
C GLN A 83 -6.03 -10.03 14.65
N ASN A 84 -5.18 -10.76 15.37
CA ASN A 84 -5.09 -10.71 16.82
C ASN A 84 -3.99 -9.76 17.31
N LYS A 85 -2.96 -9.53 16.47
CA LYS A 85 -1.78 -8.74 16.83
C LYS A 85 -1.68 -7.49 15.95
N PRO A 86 -1.10 -6.39 16.48
CA PRO A 86 -0.69 -5.26 15.66
C PRO A 86 0.23 -5.71 14.52
N PHE A 87 0.13 -5.05 13.38
CA PHE A 87 1.07 -5.29 12.29
C PHE A 87 2.46 -4.75 12.67
N GLN A 88 3.47 -5.32 12.03
CA GLN A 88 4.88 -5.00 12.26
C GLN A 88 5.59 -4.73 10.92
N VAL A 89 5.17 -5.44 9.86
CA VAL A 89 5.80 -5.38 8.53
C VAL A 89 4.76 -5.21 7.43
N MET A 90 5.21 -4.64 6.31
CA MET A 90 4.52 -4.75 5.03
C MET A 90 5.00 -6.04 4.39
N HIS A 91 4.08 -6.98 4.17
CA HIS A 91 4.36 -8.27 3.58
C HIS A 91 3.91 -8.31 2.12
N HIS A 92 4.78 -8.84 1.26
CA HIS A 92 4.50 -9.10 -0.15
C HIS A 92 3.90 -10.49 -0.32
N LEU A 93 2.69 -10.61 -0.86
CA LEU A 93 2.00 -11.90 -1.06
C LEU A 93 2.71 -12.78 -2.10
N ILE A 94 3.12 -12.14 -3.19
CA ILE A 94 3.99 -12.66 -4.25
C ILE A 94 5.36 -12.00 -4.06
N PRO A 95 6.48 -12.75 -4.15
CA PRO A 95 7.79 -12.16 -3.96
C PRO A 95 8.01 -10.96 -4.89
N ARG A 96 8.63 -9.93 -4.33
CA ARG A 96 8.78 -8.61 -4.97
C ARG A 96 9.30 -8.63 -6.42
N PRO A 97 10.25 -9.50 -6.83
CA PRO A 97 10.69 -9.54 -8.23
C PRO A 97 9.57 -9.89 -9.21
N GLN A 98 8.57 -10.67 -8.79
CA GLN A 98 7.45 -11.09 -9.61
C GLN A 98 6.20 -10.21 -9.40
N GLY A 99 5.83 -9.95 -8.14
CA GLY A 99 4.59 -9.24 -7.81
C GLY A 99 4.75 -7.74 -7.52
N GLY A 100 5.99 -7.21 -7.54
CA GLY A 100 6.23 -5.80 -7.29
C GLY A 100 5.81 -5.32 -5.90
N THR A 101 5.55 -4.02 -5.77
CA THR A 101 5.02 -3.33 -4.59
C THR A 101 3.81 -2.51 -5.02
N SER A 102 2.63 -3.10 -4.85
CA SER A 102 1.33 -2.63 -5.33
C SER A 102 0.24 -2.89 -4.26
N VAL A 103 -0.95 -2.32 -4.45
CA VAL A 103 -2.09 -2.41 -3.52
C VAL A 103 -2.64 -3.84 -3.33
N ASP A 104 -2.53 -4.66 -4.38
CA ASP A 104 -2.97 -6.05 -4.42
C ASP A 104 -1.90 -7.05 -3.98
N ASN A 105 -0.63 -6.63 -3.90
CA ASN A 105 0.47 -7.49 -3.48
C ASN A 105 0.99 -7.20 -2.06
N CYS A 106 0.51 -6.14 -1.39
CA CYS A 106 1.01 -5.74 -0.08
C CYS A 106 -0.06 -5.82 1.02
N VAL A 107 0.26 -6.47 2.14
CA VAL A 107 -0.62 -6.56 3.32
C VAL A 107 0.14 -6.32 4.64
N PRO A 108 -0.51 -5.85 5.71
CA PRO A 108 0.08 -5.77 7.04
C PRO A 108 0.25 -7.18 7.63
N ALA A 109 1.42 -7.47 8.19
CA ALA A 109 1.66 -8.73 8.88
C ALA A 109 2.39 -8.54 10.21
N CYS A 110 2.21 -9.48 11.13
CA CYS A 110 3.11 -9.65 12.27
C CYS A 110 4.27 -10.58 11.88
N TYR A 111 5.42 -10.48 12.56
CA TYR A 111 6.60 -11.29 12.28
C TYR A 111 6.35 -12.80 12.39
N ARG A 112 5.42 -13.21 13.27
CA ARG A 112 5.06 -14.62 13.42
C ARG A 112 4.35 -15.15 12.17
N CYS A 113 3.36 -14.42 11.67
CA CYS A 113 2.61 -14.84 10.49
C CYS A 113 3.45 -14.74 9.23
N LEU A 114 4.29 -13.70 9.10
CA LEU A 114 5.24 -13.56 7.99
C LEU A 114 6.08 -14.83 7.77
N LYS A 115 6.48 -15.51 8.85
CA LYS A 115 7.33 -16.72 8.77
C LYS A 115 6.56 -18.02 8.55
N LEU A 116 5.26 -18.06 8.85
CA LEU A 116 4.51 -19.31 9.01
C LEU A 116 3.32 -19.46 8.06
N LYS A 117 2.83 -18.37 7.46
CA LYS A 117 1.58 -18.37 6.69
C LYS A 117 1.85 -18.19 5.20
N ALA A 118 1.20 -19.03 4.40
CA ALA A 118 1.11 -18.88 2.96
C ALA A 118 0.09 -17.78 2.60
N PRO A 119 0.18 -17.18 1.40
CA PRO A 119 -0.74 -16.14 0.93
C PRO A 119 -2.19 -16.62 0.70
N ASP A 120 -2.47 -17.93 0.73
CA ASP A 120 -3.81 -18.51 0.58
C ASP A 120 -4.63 -18.49 1.89
N ASP A 121 -4.64 -17.34 2.57
CA ASP A 121 -5.42 -17.12 3.80
C ASP A 121 -6.75 -16.43 3.46
N THR A 122 -7.85 -16.92 4.01
CA THR A 122 -9.21 -16.43 3.70
C THR A 122 -9.35 -14.92 3.89
N CYS A 123 -8.74 -14.35 4.93
CA CYS A 123 -8.80 -12.92 5.20
C CYS A 123 -8.17 -12.07 4.09
N ILE A 124 -7.13 -12.62 3.43
CA ILE A 124 -6.45 -11.97 2.31
C ILE A 124 -7.32 -12.05 1.08
N GLN A 125 -7.92 -13.21 0.79
CA GLN A 125 -8.81 -13.37 -0.35
C GLN A 125 -10.02 -12.43 -0.25
N GLU A 126 -10.60 -12.28 0.94
CA GLU A 126 -11.66 -11.32 1.22
C GLU A 126 -11.22 -9.88 0.91
N TYR A 127 -10.04 -9.46 1.39
CA TYR A 127 -9.48 -8.15 1.09
C TYR A 127 -9.28 -7.95 -0.42
N LEU A 128 -8.66 -8.91 -1.11
CA LEU A 128 -8.41 -8.82 -2.55
C LEU A 128 -9.72 -8.71 -3.34
N ALA A 129 -10.78 -9.39 -2.91
CA ALA A 129 -12.11 -9.28 -3.52
C ALA A 129 -12.75 -7.89 -3.35
N THR A 130 -12.31 -7.09 -2.37
CA THR A 130 -12.78 -5.70 -2.21
C THR A 130 -12.14 -4.71 -3.17
N LEU A 131 -11.00 -5.08 -3.77
CA LEU A 131 -10.31 -4.23 -4.72
C LEU A 131 -11.09 -4.17 -6.03
N LYS A 132 -11.44 -2.95 -6.46
CA LYS A 132 -11.98 -2.78 -7.81
C LYS A 132 -10.92 -3.22 -8.82
N PRO A 133 -11.26 -4.01 -9.85
CA PRO A 133 -10.31 -4.28 -10.91
C PRO A 133 -9.85 -2.95 -11.49
N ARG A 134 -8.54 -2.74 -11.54
CA ARG A 134 -7.99 -1.61 -12.29
C ARG A 134 -8.50 -1.80 -13.72
N SER A 135 -9.28 -0.84 -14.22
CA SER A 135 -9.66 -0.81 -15.63
C SER A 135 -8.37 -0.94 -16.42
N HIS A 136 -8.17 -2.08 -17.08
CA HIS A 136 -7.09 -2.25 -18.02
C HIS A 136 -7.24 -1.11 -19.04
N SER A 137 -6.35 -0.12 -18.99
CA SER A 137 -6.08 0.71 -20.16
C SER A 137 -5.33 -0.17 -21.14
N CYS A 138 -6.09 -1.00 -21.85
CA CYS A 138 -5.69 -1.54 -23.13
C CYS A 138 -5.93 -0.43 -24.16
N GLU A 139 -4.85 0.08 -24.75
CA GLU A 139 -4.72 0.65 -26.10
C GLU A 139 -3.40 1.44 -26.13
N HIS A 140 -2.56 1.47 -27.16
CA HIS A 140 -2.29 0.69 -28.37
C HIS A 140 -1.17 1.51 -29.06
N THR A 141 -0.08 0.93 -29.58
CA THR A 141 0.81 1.52 -30.62
C THR A 141 1.87 0.47 -31.01
N LEU A 142 2.18 0.09 -32.26
CA LEU A 142 1.68 0.26 -33.62
C LEU A 142 2.40 -0.82 -34.49
N LEU A 143 1.69 -1.30 -35.51
CA LEU A 143 2.09 -1.62 -36.91
C LEU A 143 3.52 -2.09 -37.24
N HIS A 144 3.61 -3.14 -38.07
CA HIS A 144 4.27 -3.25 -39.39
C HIS A 144 4.13 -4.73 -39.80
N GLU A 145 3.84 -5.21 -41.01
CA GLU A 145 3.53 -4.69 -42.34
C GLU A 145 3.08 -5.94 -43.12
N GLU A 146 1.88 -5.95 -43.70
CA GLU A 146 1.58 -6.92 -44.77
C GLU A 146 2.15 -6.35 -46.07
N THR A 147 3.13 -7.05 -46.65
CA THR A 147 3.59 -6.81 -48.01
C THR A 147 3.26 -8.02 -48.87
N SER A 148 2.36 -7.76 -49.84
CA SER A 148 2.22 -8.35 -51.18
C SER A 148 2.08 -9.87 -51.33
#